data_AF-A0A6J7PIG7-F1
#
_entry.id   AF-A0A6J7PIG7-F1
#
_cell.length_a   1.000
_cell.length_b   1.000
_cell.length_c   1.000
_cell.angle_alpha   90.00
_cell.angle_beta   90.00
_cell.angle_gamma   90.00
#
_symmetry.space_group_name_H-M   'P 1'
#
loop_
_entity.id
_entity.type
_entity.pdbx_description
1 polymer ?
#
loop_
_entity_poly.entity_id
_entity_poly.type
_entity_poly.pdbx_seq_one_letter_code
_entity_poly.pdbx_strand_id
1 'polypeptide(L)'
;MMSGKKAAKTTVWTTPDGQAITEDDAARLAQEFEDDDAALEGVEITFPRKAGRPSLAGGSGTSPQVTFRLSPSVRERAERLAADRGTTVSALAREALEQLVRKAG
;
A
#
# COMPACT_ATOMS: atom_id res chain seq x y z
N MET A 1 1.00 34.45 38.95
CA MET A 1 0.41 33.48 38.01
C MET A 1 1.41 33.28 36.86
N MET A 2 2.19 32.21 36.87
CA MET A 2 3.15 31.90 35.80
C MET A 2 2.49 30.90 34.86
N SER A 3 2.07 31.40 33.69
CA SER A 3 1.47 30.56 32.64
C SER A 3 2.59 29.81 31.90
N GLY A 4 2.71 28.52 32.16
CA GLY A 4 3.59 27.63 31.42
C GLY A 4 3.00 27.37 30.03
N LYS A 5 3.59 28.00 29.01
CA LYS A 5 3.24 27.76 27.60
C LYS A 5 3.69 26.34 27.24
N LYS A 6 2.75 25.39 27.10
CA LYS A 6 3.06 24.03 26.64
C LYS A 6 3.58 24.11 25.20
N ALA A 7 4.78 23.58 24.96
CA ALA A 7 5.33 23.41 23.62
C ALA A 7 4.42 22.45 22.82
N ALA A 8 4.02 22.87 21.61
CA ALA A 8 3.26 22.04 20.69
C ALA A 8 4.10 20.82 20.29
N LYS A 9 3.50 19.63 20.28
CA LYS A 9 4.16 18.41 19.79
C LYS A 9 4.21 18.50 18.27
N THR A 10 5.40 18.66 17.69
CA THR A 10 5.60 18.55 16.25
C THR A 10 5.47 17.09 15.84
N THR A 11 4.56 16.78 14.93
CA THR A 11 4.46 15.45 14.32
C THR A 11 5.62 15.27 13.36
N VAL A 12 6.33 14.15 13.48
CA VAL A 12 7.44 13.79 12.61
C VAL A 12 7.16 12.41 12.05
N TRP A 13 7.10 12.31 10.73
CA TRP A 13 7.01 11.06 9.99
C TRP A 13 8.38 10.66 9.47
N THR A 14 8.55 9.40 9.07
CA THR A 14 9.83 8.90 8.56
C THR A 14 9.60 8.13 7.26
N THR A 15 10.36 8.48 6.23
CA THR A 15 10.33 7.79 4.94
C THR A 15 11.03 6.42 5.02
N PRO A 16 10.81 5.52 4.05
CA PRO A 16 11.46 4.21 4.02
C PRO A 16 13.01 4.25 3.98
N ASP A 17 13.60 5.32 3.46
CA ASP A 17 15.04 5.59 3.44
C ASP A 17 15.53 6.34 4.69
N GLY A 18 14.66 6.56 5.69
CA GLY A 18 15.02 7.08 7.00
C GLY A 18 15.02 8.60 7.10
N GLN A 19 14.53 9.32 6.10
CA GLN A 19 14.41 10.78 6.17
C GLN A 19 13.23 11.17 7.05
N ALA A 20 13.46 12.11 7.97
CA ALA A 20 12.41 12.69 8.79
C ALA A 20 11.64 13.75 7.99
N ILE A 21 10.32 13.65 7.98
CA ILE A 21 9.41 14.64 7.40
C ILE A 21 8.66 15.30 8.55
N THR A 22 8.82 16.61 8.69
CA THR A 22 8.06 17.41 9.66
C THR A 22 6.70 17.83 9.08
N GLU A 23 5.83 18.36 9.95
CA GLU A 23 4.59 19.02 9.50
C GLU A 23 4.85 20.15 8.49
N ASP A 24 5.92 20.93 8.69
CA ASP A 24 6.29 22.03 7.79
C ASP A 24 6.79 21.48 6.44
N ASP A 25 7.50 20.35 6.44
CA ASP A 25 7.90 19.66 5.21
C ASP A 25 6.70 19.13 4.44
N ALA A 26 5.71 18.56 5.15
CA ALA A 26 4.49 18.07 4.54
C ALA A 26 3.66 19.21 3.93
N ALA A 27 3.54 20.34 4.63
CA ALA A 27 2.85 21.52 4.13
C ALA A 27 3.54 22.12 2.89
N ARG A 28 4.87 22.23 2.91
CA ARG A 28 5.65 22.67 1.76
C ARG A 28 5.47 21.75 0.55
N LEU A 29 5.54 20.43 0.75
CA LEU A 29 5.34 19.45 -0.33
C LEU A 29 3.92 19.49 -0.91
N ALA A 30 2.90 19.68 -0.07
CA ALA A 30 1.52 19.82 -0.54
C ALA A 30 1.35 21.06 -1.42
N GLN A 31 1.95 22.18 -1.03
CA GLN A 31 1.95 23.41 -1.82
C GLN A 31 2.71 23.24 -3.15
N GLU A 32 3.88 22.60 -3.12
CA GLU A 32 4.64 22.28 -4.34
C GLU A 32 3.81 21.43 -5.32
N PHE A 33 3.05 20.45 -4.83
CA PHE A 33 2.14 19.64 -5.67
C PHE A 33 0.97 20.43 -6.25
N GLU A 34 0.34 21.32 -5.47
CA GLU A 34 -0.75 22.18 -5.94
C GLU A 34 -0.26 23.19 -6.98
N ASP A 35 0.96 23.71 -6.81
CA ASP A 35 1.61 24.61 -7.76
C ASP A 35 2.10 23.87 -9.02
N ASP A 36 2.55 22.61 -8.88
CA ASP A 36 3.02 21.75 -9.97
C ASP A 36 1.89 21.16 -10.82
N ASP A 37 0.63 21.14 -10.38
CA ASP A 37 -0.50 20.68 -11.21
C ASP A 37 -0.66 21.57 -12.49
N ALA A 38 -0.16 22.81 -12.45
CA ALA A 38 -0.02 23.68 -13.63
C ALA A 38 1.25 23.39 -14.47
N ALA A 39 2.27 22.76 -13.88
CA ALA A 39 3.53 22.39 -14.52
C ALA A 39 3.52 20.96 -15.13
N LEU A 40 2.58 20.12 -14.73
CA LEU A 40 2.39 18.75 -15.24
C LEU A 40 1.61 18.69 -16.56
N GLU A 41 1.06 19.81 -17.04
CA GLU A 41 0.42 19.91 -18.35
C GLU A 41 1.48 19.75 -19.47
N GLY A 42 1.69 18.50 -19.90
CA GLY A 42 2.64 18.14 -20.96
C GLY A 42 3.90 17.38 -20.51
N VAL A 43 4.01 17.00 -19.23
CA VAL A 43 5.14 16.19 -18.74
C VAL A 43 4.85 14.70 -18.95
N GLU A 44 5.61 14.06 -19.83
CA GLU A 44 5.60 12.59 -19.95
C GLU A 44 6.41 11.98 -18.80
N ILE A 45 5.73 11.63 -17.70
CA ILE A 45 6.35 10.93 -16.57
C ILE A 45 6.76 9.52 -17.01
N THR A 46 8.03 9.35 -17.32
CA THR A 46 8.63 8.04 -17.59
C THR A 46 9.05 7.40 -16.27
N PHE A 47 8.17 6.56 -15.71
CA PHE A 47 8.58 5.67 -14.63
C PHE A 47 9.64 4.71 -15.16
N PRO A 48 10.83 4.60 -14.53
CA PRO A 48 11.75 3.52 -14.88
C PRO A 48 10.99 2.22 -14.72
N ARG A 49 10.94 1.40 -15.79
CA ARG A 49 10.33 0.07 -15.78
C ARG A 49 11.10 -0.82 -14.80
N LYS A 50 10.89 -0.66 -13.49
CA LYS A 50 11.16 -1.71 -12.51
C LYS A 50 10.36 -2.91 -12.99
N ALA A 51 11.06 -4.01 -13.25
CA ALA A 51 10.50 -5.23 -13.79
C ALA A 51 9.29 -5.70 -12.98
N GLY A 52 8.08 -5.44 -13.48
CA GLY A 52 6.81 -5.91 -12.91
C GLY A 52 6.55 -5.51 -11.45
N ARG A 53 5.39 -5.93 -10.93
CA ARG A 53 5.21 -5.97 -9.47
C ARG A 53 6.18 -7.01 -8.88
N PRO A 54 6.83 -6.74 -7.74
CA PRO A 54 7.69 -7.73 -7.07
C PRO A 54 6.99 -9.07 -6.86
N SER A 55 7.76 -10.15 -6.90
CA SER A 55 7.25 -11.47 -6.52
C SER A 55 6.80 -11.47 -5.05
N LEU A 56 5.90 -12.38 -4.69
CA LEU A 56 5.52 -12.60 -3.29
C LEU A 56 6.69 -13.04 -2.41
N ALA A 57 7.82 -13.47 -3.00
CA ALA A 57 9.05 -13.83 -2.31
C ALA A 57 10.05 -12.67 -2.18
N GLY A 58 9.69 -11.44 -2.57
CA GLY A 58 10.52 -10.24 -2.39
C GLY A 58 11.66 -10.06 -3.41
N GLY A 59 11.82 -10.99 -4.36
CA GLY A 59 12.83 -10.91 -5.44
C GLY A 59 12.24 -10.82 -6.84
N SER A 60 13.11 -10.81 -7.85
CA SER A 60 12.75 -11.01 -9.25
C SER A 60 12.47 -12.49 -9.50
N GLY A 61 11.21 -12.88 -9.62
CA GLY A 61 10.83 -14.28 -9.87
C GLY A 61 9.33 -14.49 -9.99
N THR A 62 8.91 -15.60 -10.58
CA THR A 62 7.50 -15.98 -10.64
C THR A 62 7.07 -16.56 -9.30
N SER A 63 6.00 -16.04 -8.71
CA SER A 63 5.44 -16.64 -7.50
C SER A 63 4.78 -17.98 -7.84
N PRO A 64 4.97 -19.04 -7.02
CA PRO A 64 4.25 -20.29 -7.22
C PRO A 64 2.73 -20.06 -7.23
N GLN A 65 2.02 -20.74 -8.13
CA GLN A 65 0.57 -20.61 -8.29
C GLN A 65 -0.09 -21.98 -8.20
N VAL A 66 -1.28 -22.01 -7.59
CA VAL A 66 -2.14 -23.18 -7.52
C VAL A 66 -3.50 -22.81 -8.11
N THR A 67 -3.93 -23.57 -9.11
CA THR A 67 -5.23 -23.39 -9.77
C THR A 67 -6.18 -24.49 -9.32
N PHE A 68 -7.37 -24.12 -8.84
CA PHE A 68 -8.43 -25.07 -8.47
C PHE A 68 -9.80 -24.52 -8.87
N ARG A 69 -10.77 -25.42 -9.01
CA ARG A 69 -12.15 -25.07 -9.35
C ARG A 69 -12.94 -24.81 -8.08
N LEU A 70 -13.90 -23.90 -8.18
CA LEU A 70 -14.84 -23.54 -7.12
C LEU A 70 -16.26 -23.66 -7.64
N SER A 71 -17.21 -23.94 -6.76
CA SER A 71 -18.61 -23.75 -7.11
C SER A 71 -18.90 -22.25 -7.33
N PRO A 72 -19.89 -21.91 -8.19
CA PRO A 72 -20.27 -20.51 -8.42
C PRO A 72 -20.63 -19.78 -7.13
N SER A 73 -21.37 -20.44 -6.23
CA SER A 73 -21.78 -19.87 -4.95
C SER A 73 -20.62 -19.52 -4.02
N VAL A 74 -19.54 -20.29 -4.04
CA VAL A 74 -18.33 -19.99 -3.26
C VAL A 74 -17.59 -18.80 -3.87
N ARG A 75 -17.50 -18.75 -5.21
CA ARG A 75 -16.85 -17.65 -5.92
C ARG A 75 -17.54 -16.31 -5.64
N GLU A 76 -18.87 -16.25 -5.74
CA GLU A 76 -19.64 -15.03 -5.47
C GLU A 76 -19.49 -14.55 -4.02
N ARG A 77 -19.49 -15.48 -3.06
CA ARG A 77 -19.26 -15.14 -1.64
C ARG A 77 -17.86 -14.57 -1.42
N ALA A 78 -16.85 -15.14 -2.07
CA ALA A 78 -15.48 -14.64 -1.99
C ALA A 78 -15.33 -13.24 -2.60
N GLU A 79 -16.01 -12.96 -3.71
CA GLU A 79 -16.02 -11.64 -4.35
C GLU A 79 -16.64 -10.57 -3.45
N ARG A 80 -17.80 -10.86 -2.85
CA ARG A 80 -18.43 -9.94 -1.88
C ARG A 80 -17.52 -9.69 -0.67
N LEU A 81 -16.96 -10.74 -0.08
CA LEU A 81 -16.06 -10.61 1.05
C LEU A 81 -14.79 -9.81 0.70
N ALA A 82 -14.28 -9.93 -0.53
CA ALA A 82 -13.13 -9.18 -0.99
C ALA A 82 -13.47 -7.69 -1.11
N ALA A 83 -14.61 -7.38 -1.71
CA ALA A 83 -15.13 -6.02 -1.84
C ALA A 83 -15.34 -5.36 -0.48
N ASP A 84 -16.01 -6.05 0.46
CA ASP A 84 -16.27 -5.55 1.82
C ASP A 84 -14.98 -5.24 2.60
N ARG A 85 -13.90 -6.00 2.33
CA ARG A 85 -12.58 -5.82 2.95
C ARG A 85 -11.63 -4.92 2.17
N GLY A 86 -12.04 -4.39 1.02
CA GLY A 86 -11.16 -3.60 0.15
C GLY A 86 -9.94 -4.37 -0.37
N THR A 87 -10.08 -5.67 -0.59
CA THR A 87 -9.00 -6.57 -1.05
C THR A 87 -9.41 -7.36 -2.29
N THR A 88 -8.53 -8.24 -2.79
CA THR A 88 -8.82 -9.10 -3.95
C THR A 88 -9.16 -10.52 -3.53
N VAL A 89 -9.89 -11.24 -4.40
CA VAL A 89 -10.17 -12.68 -4.21
C VAL A 89 -8.88 -13.50 -4.11
N SER A 90 -7.83 -13.13 -4.86
CA SER A 90 -6.54 -13.81 -4.79
C SER A 90 -5.81 -13.57 -3.46
N ALA A 91 -5.92 -12.37 -2.89
CA ALA A 91 -5.37 -12.07 -1.57
C ALA A 91 -6.12 -12.86 -0.48
N LEU A 92 -7.45 -12.91 -0.53
CA LEU A 92 -8.26 -13.74 0.38
C LEU A 92 -7.92 -15.23 0.28
N ALA A 93 -7.83 -15.76 -0.95
CA ALA A 93 -7.52 -17.16 -1.18
C ALA A 93 -6.13 -17.52 -0.63
N ARG A 94 -5.15 -16.63 -0.84
CA ARG A 94 -3.81 -16.78 -0.29
C ARG A 94 -3.83 -16.78 1.23
N GLU A 95 -4.48 -15.79 1.86
CA GLU A 95 -4.58 -15.69 3.31
C GLU A 95 -5.22 -16.95 3.92
N ALA A 96 -6.33 -17.42 3.36
CA ALA A 96 -7.03 -18.61 3.83
C ALA A 96 -6.17 -19.88 3.72
N LEU A 97 -5.47 -20.05 2.58
CA LEU A 97 -4.59 -21.19 2.36
C LEU A 97 -3.38 -21.17 3.31
N GLU A 98 -2.73 -20.02 3.47
CA GLU A 98 -1.62 -19.85 4.40
C GLU A 98 -2.05 -20.15 5.85
N GLN A 99 -3.24 -19.70 6.27
CA GLN A 99 -3.80 -20.02 7.59
C GLN A 99 -4.06 -21.51 7.76
N LEU A 100 -4.61 -22.17 6.74
CA LEU A 100 -4.87 -23.61 6.78
C LEU A 100 -3.57 -24.40 6.93
N VAL A 101 -2.55 -24.09 6.11
CA VAL A 101 -1.24 -24.75 6.15
C VAL A 101 -0.57 -24.55 7.50
N ARG A 102 -0.60 -23.33 8.06
CA ARG A 102 -0.07 -23.05 9.41
C ARG A 102 -0.77 -23.81 10.53
N LYS A 103 -2.05 -24.19 10.35
CA LYS A 103 -2.81 -24.98 11.33
C LYS A 103 -2.58 -26.49 11.19
N ALA A 104 -2.14 -26.93 10.02
CA ALA A 104 -1.98 -28.34 9.68
C ALA A 104 -0.55 -28.87 9.92
N GLY A 105 0.43 -27.97 10.02
CA GLY A 105 1.79 -28.26 10.48
C GLY A 105 1.98 -27.85 11.93
#